data_AF-A0A7L1A4B0-F1
#
_entry.id   AF-A0A7L1A4B0-F1
#
_cell.length_a   1.000
_cell.length_b   1.000
_cell.length_c   1.000
_cell.angle_alpha   90.00
_cell.angle_beta   90.00
_cell.angle_gamma   90.00
#
_symmetry.space_group_name_H-M   'P 1'
#
loop_
_entity.id
_entity.type
_entity.pdbx_description
1 polymer ?
#
loop_
_entity_poly.entity_id
_entity_poly.type
_entity_poly.pdbx_seq_one_letter_code
_entity_poly.pdbx_strand_id
1 'polypeptide(L)'
;QGEGCRTVPLSGHVGFDSLPDQLVNKSVNHGFCFNILCVGETGLGKSTLMDTLFNTKFEGDPASHSQPGVQLKSSTYDLQESNVNLKLTIVSTVGFGDQINKEDSYKPIVEFIDAQFEAYLQEELKIRRVLHNYHDTRIHACLYFIAPTGHSLKSLDLVTMKKLDSKVNIIPIIAKSDAISKSELTKFKIKITSELVSNGVQIYQFPTDDESVAEINGTMNAHLPFAVIGSTEELKIGNKMMKARQYPWGTVQVENEAHCDFVKLREMLIRVNMEDLREQTHTRHYELYRRCKLEEMGFKDTDPDSKPFSLQETYEAKRNEFLGELQKKEEAMRQMFVQRVKEKEAELKEAEKELHEKFDRLKKLHQDEKKKLEDKKKSLDDEVNAFKQRKTAAELLQSQAQQAGGSQTLKRDKERK
;
A
#
# COMPACT_ATOMS: atom_id res chain seq x y z
N GLN A 1 12.20 -66.73 38.35
CA GLN A 1 11.47 -65.80 37.49
C GLN A 1 11.85 -64.39 37.92
N GLY A 2 12.35 -63.58 36.99
CA GLY A 2 12.65 -62.16 37.21
C GLY A 2 12.25 -61.44 35.93
N GLU A 3 11.29 -60.54 36.03
CA GLU A 3 10.63 -59.92 34.88
C GLU A 3 11.44 -58.76 34.30
N GLY A 4 11.18 -58.43 33.03
CA GLY A 4 11.04 -57.01 32.69
C GLY A 4 12.23 -56.25 32.12
N CYS A 5 13.19 -56.89 31.43
CA CYS A 5 14.00 -56.11 30.47
C CYS A 5 13.27 -56.05 29.13
N ARG A 6 12.48 -54.97 28.90
CA ARG A 6 12.01 -54.63 27.55
C ARG A 6 13.21 -54.12 26.75
N THR A 7 13.89 -55.01 26.03
CA THR A 7 14.74 -54.63 24.91
C THR A 7 13.84 -54.02 23.83
N VAL A 8 13.72 -52.70 23.81
CA VAL A 8 13.13 -51.98 22.68
C VAL A 8 14.07 -52.21 21.49
N PRO A 9 13.65 -52.90 20.42
CA PRO A 9 14.46 -52.94 19.21
C PRO A 9 14.52 -51.51 18.67
N LEU A 10 15.72 -50.95 18.54
CA LEU A 10 15.92 -49.66 17.90
C LEU A 10 15.47 -49.80 16.43
N SER A 11 14.27 -49.29 16.13
CA SER A 11 13.64 -49.41 14.83
C SER A 11 14.23 -48.41 13.85
N GLY A 12 15.42 -48.71 13.36
CA GLY A 12 16.14 -47.91 12.37
C GLY A 12 17.59 -47.64 12.77
N HIS A 13 18.43 -47.44 11.77
CA HIS A 13 19.82 -47.00 11.92
C HIS A 13 19.85 -45.55 12.42
N VAL A 14 20.35 -45.33 13.64
CA VAL A 14 20.43 -44.00 14.25
C VAL A 14 21.84 -43.45 14.01
N GLY A 15 22.06 -42.88 12.83
CA GLY A 15 23.34 -42.32 12.40
C GLY A 15 23.20 -40.94 11.75
N PHE A 16 24.34 -40.25 11.58
CA PHE A 16 24.43 -38.99 10.82
C PHE A 16 23.96 -39.16 9.37
N ASP A 17 24.00 -40.40 8.85
CA ASP A 17 23.46 -40.81 7.55
C ASP A 17 21.96 -40.49 7.38
N SER A 18 21.22 -40.29 8.48
CA SER A 18 19.80 -39.89 8.47
C SER A 18 19.57 -38.37 8.44
N LEU A 19 20.62 -37.54 8.54
CA LEU A 19 20.48 -36.07 8.46
C LEU A 19 19.92 -35.58 7.11
N PRO A 20 20.33 -36.13 5.94
CA PRO A 20 19.70 -35.78 4.66
C PRO A 20 18.19 -36.06 4.66
N ASP A 21 17.78 -37.25 5.11
CA ASP A 21 16.37 -37.63 5.21
C ASP A 21 15.59 -36.71 6.16
N GLN A 22 16.18 -36.31 7.29
CA GLN A 22 15.56 -35.36 8.22
C GLN A 22 15.41 -33.97 7.59
N LEU A 23 16.40 -33.51 6.82
CA LEU A 23 16.38 -32.21 6.15
C LEU A 23 15.35 -32.20 5.02
N VAL A 24 15.31 -33.24 4.19
CA VAL A 24 14.28 -33.45 3.16
C VAL A 24 12.89 -33.48 3.78
N ASN A 25 12.65 -34.31 4.79
CA ASN A 25 11.34 -34.39 5.45
C ASN A 25 10.92 -33.06 6.11
N LYS A 26 11.87 -32.29 6.66
CA LYS A 26 11.58 -30.95 7.21
C LYS A 26 11.20 -29.96 6.11
N SER A 27 11.91 -29.95 4.99
CA SER A 27 11.62 -29.07 3.84
C SER A 27 10.29 -29.43 3.19
N VAL A 28 9.98 -30.71 3.01
CA VAL A 28 8.67 -31.18 2.51
C VAL A 28 7.53 -30.71 3.42
N ASN A 29 7.70 -30.80 4.75
CA ASN A 29 6.69 -30.39 5.73
C ASN A 29 6.51 -28.86 5.86
N HIS A 30 7.54 -28.04 5.60
CA HIS A 30 7.39 -26.57 5.52
C HIS A 30 6.87 -26.10 4.16
N GLY A 31 7.12 -26.88 3.10
CA GLY A 31 6.91 -26.44 1.72
C GLY A 31 7.91 -25.38 1.28
N PHE A 32 7.80 -24.99 0.01
CA PHE A 32 8.69 -24.02 -0.63
C PHE A 32 7.89 -22.76 -1.01
N CYS A 33 8.52 -21.59 -0.92
CA CYS A 33 7.98 -20.34 -1.46
C CYS A 33 8.81 -19.95 -2.68
N PHE A 34 8.16 -19.72 -3.83
CA PHE A 34 8.83 -19.24 -5.04
C PHE A 34 8.08 -18.05 -5.64
N ASN A 35 8.82 -17.02 -6.05
CA ASN A 35 8.25 -15.71 -6.33
C ASN A 35 8.84 -15.22 -7.66
N ILE A 36 8.00 -15.14 -8.69
CA ILE A 36 8.40 -14.82 -10.06
C ILE A 36 7.82 -13.46 -10.45
N LEU A 37 8.71 -12.54 -10.83
CA LEU A 37 8.34 -11.26 -11.42
C LEU A 37 8.38 -11.37 -12.96
N CYS A 38 7.28 -11.00 -13.62
CA CYS A 38 7.16 -10.96 -15.08
C CYS A 38 7.12 -9.51 -15.56
N VAL A 39 8.24 -9.04 -16.13
CA VAL A 39 8.41 -7.67 -16.66
C VAL A 39 8.35 -7.69 -18.19
N GLY A 40 7.66 -6.73 -18.79
CA GLY A 40 7.71 -6.49 -20.24
C GLY A 40 6.40 -5.90 -20.76
N GLU A 41 6.36 -5.60 -22.06
CA GLU A 41 5.26 -4.83 -22.66
C GLU A 41 3.89 -5.54 -22.57
N THR A 42 2.82 -4.74 -22.61
CA THR A 42 1.44 -5.24 -22.64
C THR A 42 1.21 -6.04 -23.95
N GLY A 43 0.57 -7.20 -23.83
CA GLY A 43 0.31 -8.07 -24.98
C GLY A 43 1.45 -9.01 -25.42
N LEU A 44 2.62 -9.03 -24.76
CA LEU A 44 3.70 -9.98 -25.08
C LEU A 44 3.40 -11.46 -24.71
N GLY A 45 2.31 -11.75 -24.00
CA GLY A 45 1.93 -13.12 -23.62
C GLY A 45 2.43 -13.57 -22.24
N LYS A 46 2.66 -12.63 -21.32
CA LYS A 46 3.17 -12.89 -19.96
C LYS A 46 2.33 -13.92 -19.20
N SER A 47 1.01 -13.69 -19.07
CA SER A 47 0.08 -14.61 -18.40
C SER A 47 0.05 -15.97 -19.09
N THR A 48 -0.05 -15.99 -20.43
CA THR A 48 -0.06 -17.22 -21.23
C THR A 48 1.20 -18.07 -21.02
N LEU A 49 2.38 -17.45 -20.87
CA LEU A 49 3.60 -18.20 -20.56
C LEU A 49 3.52 -18.82 -19.16
N MET A 50 3.00 -18.11 -18.16
CA MET A 50 2.80 -18.64 -16.81
C MET A 50 1.82 -19.83 -16.81
N ASP A 51 0.68 -19.68 -17.49
CA ASP A 51 -0.32 -20.77 -17.64
C ASP A 51 0.27 -22.00 -18.36
N THR A 52 1.21 -21.77 -19.28
CA THR A 52 1.93 -22.84 -19.98
C THR A 52 2.92 -23.52 -19.03
N LEU A 53 3.70 -22.73 -18.28
CA LEU A 53 4.80 -23.16 -17.42
C LEU A 53 4.35 -24.07 -16.27
N PHE A 54 3.30 -23.68 -15.55
CA PHE A 54 2.76 -24.42 -14.39
C PHE A 54 1.60 -25.36 -14.72
N ASN A 55 1.18 -25.40 -15.98
CA ASN A 55 0.04 -26.19 -16.46
C ASN A 55 -1.32 -25.89 -15.77
N THR A 56 -1.44 -24.72 -15.17
CA THR A 56 -2.65 -24.23 -14.48
C THR A 56 -3.16 -22.97 -15.15
N LYS A 57 -4.48 -22.76 -15.21
CA LYS A 57 -5.04 -21.48 -15.67
C LYS A 57 -5.09 -20.51 -14.50
N PHE A 58 -4.27 -19.47 -14.53
CA PHE A 58 -4.28 -18.43 -13.52
C PHE A 58 -5.36 -17.39 -13.83
N GLU A 59 -6.20 -17.05 -12.86
CA GLU A 59 -7.21 -16.01 -13.02
C GLU A 59 -6.54 -14.64 -13.17
N GLY A 60 -6.79 -13.96 -14.30
CA GLY A 60 -6.26 -12.63 -14.55
C GLY A 60 -6.89 -11.96 -15.76
N ASP A 61 -7.52 -10.80 -15.53
CA ASP A 61 -8.10 -9.99 -16.61
C ASP A 61 -7.04 -9.50 -17.60
N PRO A 62 -7.35 -9.49 -18.92
CA PRO A 62 -6.47 -8.92 -19.92
C PRO A 62 -6.25 -7.43 -19.64
N ALA A 63 -4.98 -7.02 -19.56
CA ALA A 63 -4.60 -5.63 -19.35
C ALA A 63 -4.98 -4.74 -20.54
N SER A 64 -5.67 -3.62 -20.27
CA SER A 64 -5.85 -2.54 -21.25
C SER A 64 -4.55 -1.76 -21.45
N HIS A 65 -4.29 -1.32 -22.68
CA HIS A 65 -3.23 -0.37 -23.03
C HIS A 65 -3.50 1.06 -22.53
N SER A 66 -4.71 1.35 -22.03
CA SER A 66 -5.12 2.68 -21.57
C SER A 66 -4.74 3.00 -20.11
N GLN A 67 -3.76 2.30 -19.53
CA GLN A 67 -3.38 2.48 -18.13
C GLN A 67 -2.47 3.71 -17.94
N PRO A 68 -2.78 4.62 -16.99
CA PRO A 68 -2.06 5.88 -16.83
C PRO A 68 -0.63 5.73 -16.30
N GLY A 69 -0.26 4.55 -15.80
CA GLY A 69 1.09 4.24 -15.32
C GLY A 69 1.30 2.75 -15.14
N VAL A 70 2.54 2.36 -14.82
CA VAL A 70 2.91 0.97 -14.56
C VAL A 70 2.39 0.54 -13.18
N GLN A 71 1.68 -0.58 -13.13
CA GLN A 71 1.19 -1.20 -11.89
C GLN A 71 1.63 -2.65 -11.82
N LEU A 72 1.83 -3.17 -10.61
CA LEU A 72 2.15 -4.58 -10.39
C LEU A 72 0.93 -5.30 -9.81
N LYS A 73 0.53 -6.40 -10.43
CA LYS A 73 -0.48 -7.33 -9.89
C LYS A 73 0.23 -8.56 -9.35
N SER A 74 0.08 -8.84 -8.05
CA SER A 74 0.58 -10.05 -7.40
C SER A 74 -0.56 -11.04 -7.16
N SER A 75 -0.42 -12.25 -7.67
CA SER A 75 -1.33 -13.37 -7.39
C SER A 75 -0.55 -14.53 -6.76
N THR A 76 -1.05 -15.08 -5.67
CA THR A 76 -0.41 -16.20 -4.95
C THR A 76 -1.26 -17.45 -5.08
N TYR A 77 -0.62 -18.56 -5.41
CA TYR A 77 -1.24 -19.85 -5.66
C TYR A 77 -0.49 -20.93 -4.88
N ASP A 78 -1.23 -21.78 -4.15
CA ASP A 78 -0.66 -22.95 -3.49
C ASP A 78 -0.76 -24.14 -4.46
N LEU A 79 0.39 -24.55 -4.99
CA LEU A 79 0.53 -25.70 -5.89
C LEU A 79 1.04 -26.91 -5.08
N GLN A 80 0.66 -28.12 -5.49
CA GLN A 80 1.14 -29.35 -4.86
C GLN A 80 1.58 -30.35 -5.94
N GLU A 81 2.82 -30.83 -5.84
CA GLU A 81 3.40 -31.83 -6.75
C GLU A 81 4.05 -32.94 -5.93
N SER A 82 3.61 -34.19 -6.10
CA SER A 82 4.21 -35.38 -5.47
C SER A 82 4.47 -35.27 -3.95
N ASN A 83 3.49 -34.75 -3.21
CA ASN A 83 3.51 -34.42 -1.76
C ASN A 83 4.35 -33.20 -1.35
N VAL A 84 5.00 -32.49 -2.28
CA VAL A 84 5.66 -31.20 -2.02
C VAL A 84 4.68 -30.06 -2.25
N ASN A 85 4.53 -29.19 -1.26
CA ASN A 85 3.74 -27.96 -1.39
C ASN A 85 4.64 -26.81 -1.84
N LEU A 86 4.27 -26.15 -2.94
CA LEU A 86 4.93 -24.97 -3.50
C LEU A 86 3.95 -23.79 -3.47
N LYS A 87 4.22 -22.82 -2.61
CA LYS A 87 3.52 -21.53 -2.59
C LYS A 87 4.16 -20.60 -3.62
N LEU A 88 3.51 -20.48 -4.77
CA LEU A 88 3.97 -19.70 -5.91
C LEU A 88 3.32 -18.31 -5.91
N THR A 89 4.10 -17.24 -5.81
CA THR A 89 3.61 -15.87 -6.07
C THR A 89 4.08 -15.39 -7.44
N ILE A 90 3.13 -15.11 -8.31
CA ILE A 90 3.36 -14.53 -9.64
C ILE A 90 3.05 -13.03 -9.57
N VAL A 91 4.07 -12.21 -9.83
CA VAL A 91 3.92 -10.75 -9.92
C VAL A 91 4.06 -10.33 -11.38
N SER A 92 3.03 -9.71 -11.94
CA SER A 92 3.01 -9.28 -13.35
C SER A 92 2.92 -7.76 -13.47
N THR A 93 3.76 -7.17 -14.33
CA THR A 93 3.70 -5.75 -14.66
C THR A 93 2.60 -5.46 -15.69
N VAL A 94 1.69 -4.57 -15.34
CA VAL A 94 0.60 -4.05 -16.19
C VAL A 94 0.97 -2.62 -16.63
N GLY A 95 0.72 -2.27 -17.89
CA GLY A 95 0.98 -0.92 -18.41
C GLY A 95 2.45 -0.63 -18.75
N PHE A 96 3.37 -1.58 -18.57
CA PHE A 96 4.79 -1.35 -18.84
C PHE A 96 5.03 -1.06 -20.33
N GLY A 97 5.68 0.08 -20.62
CA GLY A 97 6.01 0.50 -21.98
C GLY A 97 4.86 1.13 -22.79
N ASP A 98 3.64 1.18 -22.25
CA ASP A 98 2.47 1.79 -22.92
C ASP A 98 2.46 3.33 -22.83
N GLN A 99 3.12 3.93 -21.83
CA GLN A 99 3.15 5.39 -21.64
C GLN A 99 3.99 6.11 -22.70
N ILE A 100 3.67 7.37 -23.01
CA ILE A 100 4.45 8.22 -23.91
C ILE A 100 5.81 8.59 -23.27
N ASN A 101 5.80 9.01 -22.00
CA ASN A 101 7.04 9.14 -21.22
C ASN A 101 7.39 7.79 -20.59
N LYS A 102 8.60 7.30 -20.88
CA LYS A 102 9.10 5.97 -20.50
C LYS A 102 10.30 6.02 -19.56
N GLU A 103 10.77 7.21 -19.19
CA GLU A 103 11.99 7.38 -18.38
C GLU A 103 11.86 6.77 -16.98
N ASP A 104 10.65 6.83 -16.40
CA ASP A 104 10.37 6.41 -15.04
C ASP A 104 9.61 5.06 -14.93
N SER A 105 9.39 4.36 -16.04
CA SER A 105 8.61 3.10 -16.06
C SER A 105 9.18 1.98 -15.18
N TYR A 106 10.45 2.04 -14.80
CA TYR A 106 11.09 1.09 -13.87
C TYR A 106 10.83 1.41 -12.40
N LYS A 107 10.47 2.65 -12.02
CA LYS A 107 10.36 3.06 -10.61
C LYS A 107 9.37 2.20 -9.82
N PRO A 108 8.11 1.94 -10.27
CA PRO A 108 7.17 1.12 -9.51
C PRO A 108 7.63 -0.33 -9.33
N ILE A 109 8.42 -0.86 -10.28
CA ILE A 109 8.97 -2.21 -10.22
C ILE A 109 10.08 -2.28 -9.15
N VAL A 110 10.98 -1.29 -9.16
CA VAL A 110 12.07 -1.18 -8.17
C VAL A 110 11.52 -0.93 -6.76
N GLU A 111 10.56 -0.02 -6.62
CA GLU A 111 9.88 0.27 -5.35
C GLU A 111 9.16 -0.96 -4.80
N PHE A 112 8.51 -1.77 -5.65
CA PHE A 112 7.88 -3.02 -5.23
C PHE A 112 8.90 -4.05 -4.71
N ILE A 113 10.02 -4.23 -5.41
CA ILE A 113 11.11 -5.14 -5.00
C ILE A 113 11.71 -4.67 -3.66
N ASP A 114 12.03 -3.38 -3.54
CA ASP A 114 12.57 -2.78 -2.33
C ASP A 114 11.59 -2.92 -1.15
N ALA A 115 10.28 -2.80 -1.38
CA ALA A 115 9.27 -3.03 -0.35
C ALA A 115 9.23 -4.49 0.14
N GLN A 116 9.52 -5.48 -0.72
CA GLN A 116 9.64 -6.88 -0.27
C GLN A 116 10.91 -7.12 0.55
N PHE A 117 12.03 -6.49 0.16
CA PHE A 117 13.26 -6.56 0.94
C PHE A 117 13.14 -5.84 2.30
N GLU A 118 12.49 -4.67 2.34
CA GLU A 118 12.19 -3.97 3.59
C GLU A 118 11.26 -4.79 4.49
N ALA A 119 10.21 -5.41 3.95
CA ALA A 119 9.30 -6.26 4.73
C ALA A 119 10.03 -7.44 5.39
N TYR A 120 10.96 -8.08 4.68
CA TYR A 120 11.80 -9.14 5.22
C TYR A 120 12.81 -8.61 6.26
N LEU A 121 13.46 -7.47 5.99
CA LEU A 121 14.39 -6.82 6.92
C LEU A 121 13.70 -6.41 8.22
N GLN A 122 12.47 -5.90 8.16
CA GLN A 122 11.68 -5.57 9.33
C GLN A 122 11.30 -6.80 10.16
N GLU A 123 11.15 -7.99 9.56
CA GLU A 123 11.00 -9.24 10.30
C GLU A 123 12.32 -9.67 10.97
N GLU A 124 13.45 -9.54 10.26
CA GLU A 124 14.78 -9.83 10.80
C GLU A 124 15.13 -8.89 11.98
N LEU A 125 14.73 -7.63 11.92
CA LEU A 125 14.96 -6.63 12.98
C LEU A 125 14.04 -6.78 14.20
N LYS A 126 13.10 -7.73 14.22
CA LYS A 126 12.29 -8.01 15.43
C LYS A 126 13.11 -8.72 16.50
N ILE A 127 12.79 -8.41 17.77
CA ILE A 127 13.40 -9.06 18.94
C ILE A 127 12.97 -10.53 19.05
N ARG A 128 11.72 -10.84 18.71
CA ARG A 128 11.19 -12.21 18.62
C ARG A 128 11.01 -12.58 17.15
N ARG A 129 12.08 -13.08 16.53
CA ARG A 129 12.12 -13.47 15.11
C ARG A 129 11.41 -14.79 14.89
N VAL A 130 10.49 -14.85 13.92
CA VAL A 130 9.81 -16.10 13.51
C VAL A 130 10.13 -16.44 12.05
N LEU A 131 11.41 -16.29 11.67
CA LEU A 131 11.92 -16.46 10.31
C LEU A 131 11.59 -17.84 9.68
N HIS A 132 11.37 -18.87 10.49
CA HIS A 132 11.01 -20.22 10.02
C HIS A 132 9.55 -20.33 9.55
N ASN A 133 8.63 -19.54 10.12
CA ASN A 133 7.22 -19.50 9.68
C ASN A 133 6.89 -18.21 8.90
N TYR A 134 7.88 -17.36 8.63
CA TYR A 134 7.66 -16.14 7.86
C TYR A 134 7.50 -16.46 6.38
N HIS A 135 6.46 -15.89 5.76
CA HIS A 135 6.24 -16.07 4.34
C HIS A 135 7.17 -15.14 3.55
N ASP A 136 8.18 -15.72 2.90
CA ASP A 136 9.13 -14.99 2.08
C ASP A 136 8.44 -14.47 0.81
N THR A 137 8.33 -13.14 0.69
CA THR A 137 7.74 -12.45 -0.48
C THR A 137 8.79 -11.85 -1.42
N ARG A 138 10.08 -12.03 -1.14
CA ARG A 138 11.18 -11.49 -1.97
C ARG A 138 11.17 -12.12 -3.36
N ILE A 139 11.47 -11.34 -4.39
CA ILE A 139 11.49 -11.84 -5.77
C ILE A 139 12.72 -12.72 -6.00
N HIS A 140 12.49 -13.98 -6.36
CA HIS A 140 13.54 -14.98 -6.61
C HIS A 140 14.01 -14.97 -8.07
N ALA A 141 13.09 -14.73 -9.01
CA ALA A 141 13.38 -14.69 -10.44
C ALA A 141 12.62 -13.56 -11.14
N CYS A 142 13.29 -12.84 -12.05
CA CYS A 142 12.70 -11.80 -12.89
C CYS A 142 12.76 -12.21 -14.37
N LEU A 143 11.63 -12.70 -14.90
CA LEU A 143 11.48 -13.01 -16.32
C LEU A 143 11.26 -11.71 -17.10
N TYR A 144 12.24 -11.33 -17.91
CA TYR A 144 12.17 -10.12 -18.72
C TYR A 144 11.78 -10.45 -20.16
N PHE A 145 10.56 -10.11 -20.55
CA PHE A 145 9.98 -10.36 -21.86
C PHE A 145 10.43 -9.30 -22.88
N ILE A 146 11.38 -9.68 -23.73
CA ILE A 146 11.86 -8.89 -24.87
C ILE A 146 10.88 -9.08 -26.05
N ALA A 147 10.47 -7.99 -26.68
CA ALA A 147 9.62 -8.02 -27.85
C ALA A 147 10.36 -8.61 -29.08
N PRO A 148 9.71 -9.44 -29.91
CA PRO A 148 10.33 -10.09 -31.07
C PRO A 148 10.48 -9.11 -32.26
N THR A 149 11.39 -8.14 -32.16
CA THR A 149 11.63 -7.12 -33.20
C THR A 149 12.62 -7.55 -34.28
N GLY A 150 13.47 -8.55 -34.01
CA GLY A 150 14.54 -8.99 -34.92
C GLY A 150 15.72 -8.01 -35.08
N HIS A 151 15.69 -6.88 -34.38
CA HIS A 151 16.70 -5.81 -34.49
C HIS A 151 17.65 -5.80 -33.29
N SER A 152 17.44 -4.91 -32.33
CA SER A 152 18.22 -4.68 -31.10
C SER A 152 17.28 -4.67 -29.90
N LEU A 153 17.82 -4.60 -28.68
CA LEU A 153 17.05 -4.22 -27.49
C LEU A 153 16.46 -2.81 -27.67
N LYS A 154 15.32 -2.56 -27.01
CA LYS A 154 14.78 -1.21 -26.89
C LYS A 154 15.55 -0.46 -25.80
N SER A 155 15.71 0.85 -25.95
CA SER A 155 16.37 1.69 -24.92
C SER A 155 15.68 1.58 -23.55
N LEU A 156 14.35 1.43 -23.54
CA LEU A 156 13.57 1.17 -22.32
C LEU A 156 14.01 -0.14 -21.65
N ASP A 157 14.21 -1.21 -22.41
CA ASP A 157 14.60 -2.52 -21.87
C ASP A 157 15.99 -2.43 -21.24
N LEU A 158 16.91 -1.76 -21.93
CA LEU A 158 18.29 -1.58 -21.46
C LEU A 158 18.35 -0.76 -20.16
N VAL A 159 17.64 0.38 -20.09
CA VAL A 159 17.55 1.19 -18.87
C VAL A 159 16.89 0.41 -17.72
N THR A 160 15.81 -0.32 -18.00
CA THR A 160 15.08 -1.08 -16.98
C THR A 160 15.92 -2.23 -16.43
N MET A 161 16.53 -3.05 -17.29
CA MET A 161 17.40 -4.14 -16.84
C MET A 161 18.59 -3.60 -16.04
N LYS A 162 19.21 -2.48 -16.45
CA LYS A 162 20.33 -1.84 -15.74
C LYS A 162 19.96 -1.25 -14.37
N LYS A 163 18.68 -1.15 -14.04
CA LYS A 163 18.18 -0.76 -12.71
C LYS A 163 17.74 -1.96 -11.86
N LEU A 164 17.48 -3.09 -12.50
CA LEU A 164 17.04 -4.33 -11.86
C LEU A 164 18.19 -5.32 -11.59
N ASP A 165 19.30 -5.23 -12.33
CA ASP A 165 20.40 -6.20 -12.30
C ASP A 165 21.10 -6.34 -10.94
N SER A 166 21.17 -5.26 -10.17
CA SER A 166 21.65 -5.28 -8.78
C SER A 166 20.64 -5.84 -7.76
N LYS A 167 19.36 -5.99 -8.13
CA LYS A 167 18.25 -6.27 -7.19
C LYS A 167 17.55 -7.61 -7.39
N VAL A 168 17.55 -8.18 -8.60
CA VAL A 168 16.87 -9.45 -8.91
C VAL A 168 17.62 -10.25 -9.97
N ASN A 169 17.48 -11.57 -9.90
CA ASN A 169 17.99 -12.49 -10.93
C ASN A 169 17.22 -12.28 -12.26
N ILE A 170 17.79 -11.50 -13.18
CA ILE A 170 17.17 -11.23 -14.50
C ILE A 170 17.42 -12.40 -15.46
N ILE A 171 16.33 -12.96 -15.99
CA ILE A 171 16.35 -14.00 -17.02
C ILE A 171 15.70 -13.41 -18.28
N PRO A 172 16.49 -13.02 -19.31
CA PRO A 172 15.95 -12.44 -20.53
C PRO A 172 15.31 -13.53 -21.42
N ILE A 173 14.07 -13.30 -21.84
CA ILE A 173 13.31 -14.20 -22.69
C ILE A 173 12.74 -13.46 -23.90
N ILE A 174 12.88 -14.03 -25.09
CA ILE A 174 12.28 -13.52 -26.33
C ILE A 174 10.86 -14.05 -26.42
N ALA A 175 9.88 -13.16 -26.29
CA ALA A 175 8.46 -13.48 -26.34
C ALA A 175 7.99 -13.75 -27.77
N LYS A 176 6.99 -14.63 -27.95
CA LYS A 176 6.37 -14.96 -29.25
C LYS A 176 7.42 -15.28 -30.32
N SER A 177 8.33 -16.21 -30.02
CA SER A 177 9.41 -16.55 -30.94
C SER A 177 8.95 -17.20 -32.25
N ASP A 178 7.68 -17.60 -32.34
CA ASP A 178 7.00 -18.01 -33.58
C ASP A 178 6.82 -16.88 -34.61
N ALA A 179 7.02 -15.62 -34.22
CA ALA A 179 7.03 -14.48 -35.14
C ALA A 179 8.36 -14.26 -35.88
N ILE A 180 9.44 -14.97 -35.50
CA ILE A 180 10.80 -14.78 -36.05
C ILE A 180 11.29 -16.09 -36.71
N SER A 181 11.95 -16.01 -37.86
CA SER A 181 12.56 -17.20 -38.47
C SER A 181 13.81 -17.67 -37.70
N LYS A 182 14.15 -18.96 -37.76
CA LYS A 182 15.29 -19.52 -37.01
C LYS A 182 16.62 -18.80 -37.27
N SER A 183 16.88 -18.37 -38.50
CA SER A 183 18.12 -17.68 -38.89
C SER A 183 18.17 -16.22 -38.40
N GLU A 184 17.02 -15.55 -38.31
CA GLU A 184 16.90 -14.23 -37.67
C GLU A 184 17.01 -14.34 -36.16
N LEU A 185 16.40 -15.37 -35.55
CA LEU A 185 16.44 -15.62 -34.12
C LEU A 185 17.88 -15.78 -33.61
N THR A 186 18.72 -16.58 -34.29
CA THR A 186 20.14 -16.71 -33.94
C THR A 186 20.87 -15.37 -34.00
N LYS A 187 20.65 -14.56 -35.05
CA LYS A 187 21.23 -13.21 -35.17
C LYS A 187 20.73 -12.26 -34.08
N PHE A 188 19.46 -12.37 -33.70
CA PHE A 188 18.83 -11.54 -32.68
C PHE A 188 19.35 -11.89 -31.28
N LYS A 189 19.48 -13.18 -30.93
CA LYS A 189 20.13 -13.63 -29.69
C LYS A 189 21.55 -13.06 -29.56
N ILE A 190 22.37 -13.19 -30.61
CA ILE A 190 23.76 -12.68 -30.61
C ILE A 190 23.80 -11.16 -30.36
N LYS A 191 22.91 -10.38 -31.00
CA LYS A 191 22.83 -8.93 -30.78
C LYS A 191 22.40 -8.57 -29.36
N ILE A 192 21.36 -9.21 -28.83
CA ILE A 192 20.89 -9.00 -27.45
C ILE A 192 22.03 -9.25 -26.47
N THR A 193 22.71 -10.41 -26.57
CA THR A 193 23.83 -10.75 -25.68
C THR A 193 24.98 -9.76 -25.81
N SER A 194 25.32 -9.33 -27.03
CA SER A 194 26.34 -8.30 -27.28
C SER A 194 26.00 -6.94 -26.64
N GLU A 195 24.73 -6.51 -26.74
CA GLU A 195 24.25 -5.24 -26.18
C GLU A 195 24.20 -5.28 -24.64
N LEU A 196 23.78 -6.40 -24.05
CA LEU A 196 23.80 -6.60 -22.60
C LEU A 196 25.22 -6.52 -22.03
N VAL A 197 26.18 -7.21 -22.65
CA VAL A 197 27.60 -7.19 -22.27
C VAL A 197 28.19 -5.79 -22.46
N SER A 198 27.92 -5.13 -23.58
CA SER A 198 28.45 -3.78 -23.89
C SER A 198 27.98 -2.71 -22.90
N ASN A 199 26.81 -2.88 -22.29
CA ASN A 199 26.26 -1.97 -21.28
C ASN A 199 26.49 -2.49 -19.83
N GLY A 200 27.19 -3.62 -19.68
CA GLY A 200 27.50 -4.25 -18.41
C GLY A 200 26.28 -4.61 -17.57
N VAL A 201 25.18 -5.02 -18.22
CA VAL A 201 23.96 -5.47 -17.52
C VAL A 201 24.21 -6.87 -16.96
N GLN A 202 24.06 -7.04 -15.64
CA GLN A 202 24.24 -8.34 -15.00
C GLN A 202 22.96 -9.18 -15.12
N ILE A 203 22.90 -10.07 -16.12
CA ILE A 203 21.89 -11.12 -16.17
C ILE A 203 22.28 -12.28 -15.25
N TYR A 204 21.29 -13.03 -14.80
CA TYR A 204 21.53 -14.27 -14.06
C TYR A 204 22.21 -15.30 -14.98
N GLN A 205 23.28 -15.92 -14.47
CA GLN A 205 24.04 -16.98 -15.12
C GLN A 205 24.02 -18.20 -14.21
N PHE A 206 23.86 -19.39 -14.79
CA PHE A 206 23.83 -20.63 -14.02
C PHE A 206 25.19 -20.90 -13.38
N PRO A 207 25.25 -21.29 -12.09
CA PRO A 207 26.49 -21.75 -11.48
C PRO A 207 27.02 -22.97 -12.22
N THR A 208 28.32 -22.96 -12.50
CA THR A 208 29.05 -24.08 -13.13
C THR A 208 30.02 -24.75 -12.14
N ASP A 209 29.85 -24.47 -10.84
CA ASP A 209 30.79 -24.85 -9.78
C ASP A 209 30.62 -26.30 -9.33
N ASP A 210 29.44 -26.89 -9.55
CA ASP A 210 29.14 -28.30 -9.32
C ASP A 210 29.34 -29.10 -10.62
N GLU A 211 30.36 -29.96 -10.64
CA GLU A 211 30.71 -30.81 -11.78
C GLU A 211 29.56 -31.69 -12.28
N SER A 212 28.59 -32.03 -11.43
CA SER A 212 27.45 -32.89 -11.79
C SER A 212 26.39 -32.19 -12.66
N VAL A 213 26.31 -30.86 -12.59
CA VAL A 213 25.35 -30.03 -13.35
C VAL A 213 26.03 -29.02 -14.28
N ALA A 214 27.35 -28.83 -14.19
CA ALA A 214 28.11 -27.86 -14.97
C ALA A 214 27.91 -27.98 -16.51
N GLU A 215 27.85 -29.19 -17.06
CA GLU A 215 27.63 -29.39 -18.51
C GLU A 215 26.23 -28.95 -18.96
N ILE A 216 25.21 -29.25 -18.14
CA ILE A 216 23.82 -28.83 -18.37
C ILE A 216 23.72 -27.31 -18.24
N ASN A 217 24.26 -26.75 -17.16
CA ASN A 217 24.23 -25.31 -16.86
C ASN A 217 25.02 -24.48 -17.89
N GLY A 218 26.17 -24.96 -18.36
CA GLY A 218 26.91 -24.39 -19.49
C GLY A 218 26.09 -24.38 -20.79
N THR A 219 25.40 -25.49 -21.08
CA THR A 219 24.48 -25.58 -22.22
C THR A 219 23.30 -24.62 -22.10
N MET A 220 22.71 -24.47 -20.90
CA MET A 220 21.59 -23.54 -20.67
C MET A 220 22.04 -22.07 -20.76
N ASN A 221 23.21 -21.73 -20.22
CA ASN A 221 23.83 -20.40 -20.37
C ASN A 221 23.99 -20.03 -21.86
N ALA A 222 24.43 -20.97 -22.70
CA ALA A 222 24.58 -20.77 -24.15
C ALA A 222 23.25 -20.55 -24.90
N HIS A 223 22.11 -20.91 -24.32
CA HIS A 223 20.78 -20.70 -24.90
C HIS A 223 20.13 -19.35 -24.53
N LEU A 224 20.71 -18.60 -23.59
CA LEU A 224 20.22 -17.28 -23.21
C LEU A 224 20.42 -16.25 -24.36
N PRO A 225 19.43 -15.38 -24.64
CA PRO A 225 18.07 -15.35 -24.08
C PRO A 225 17.18 -16.48 -24.64
N PHE A 226 16.33 -17.08 -23.81
CA PHE A 226 15.45 -18.18 -24.23
C PHE A 226 14.36 -17.71 -25.20
N ALA A 227 14.14 -18.43 -26.29
CA ALA A 227 13.10 -18.12 -27.27
C ALA A 227 11.83 -18.91 -26.95
N VAL A 228 10.75 -18.25 -26.53
CA VAL A 228 9.58 -18.94 -25.94
C VAL A 228 8.25 -18.61 -26.61
N ILE A 229 7.37 -19.62 -26.56
CA ILE A 229 6.00 -19.59 -27.05
C ILE A 229 5.12 -20.11 -25.91
N GLY A 230 4.04 -19.40 -25.59
CA GLY A 230 3.00 -19.88 -24.68
C GLY A 230 1.74 -20.27 -25.46
N SER A 231 1.04 -21.31 -25.00
CA SER A 231 -0.32 -21.64 -25.48
C SER A 231 -1.13 -22.29 -24.38
N THR A 232 -2.39 -21.86 -24.26
CA THR A 232 -3.42 -22.48 -23.41
C THR A 232 -4.30 -23.47 -24.19
N GLU A 233 -4.12 -23.57 -25.51
CA GLU A 233 -4.84 -24.49 -26.38
C GLU A 233 -4.10 -25.82 -26.53
N GLU A 234 -4.81 -26.92 -26.26
CA GLU A 234 -4.31 -28.27 -26.48
C GLU A 234 -4.87 -28.83 -27.78
N LEU A 235 -3.96 -29.27 -28.66
CA LEU A 235 -4.31 -29.85 -29.95
C LEU A 235 -3.87 -31.31 -29.99
N LYS A 236 -4.71 -32.16 -30.58
CA LYS A 236 -4.41 -33.57 -30.78
C LYS A 236 -3.52 -33.73 -32.01
N ILE A 237 -2.21 -33.90 -31.79
CA ILE A 237 -1.24 -34.12 -32.87
C ILE A 237 -0.86 -35.60 -32.84
N GLY A 238 -1.42 -36.37 -33.78
CA GLY A 238 -1.37 -37.83 -33.77
C GLY A 238 -2.17 -38.41 -32.59
N ASN A 239 -1.48 -39.17 -31.73
CA ASN A 239 -2.11 -39.86 -30.59
C ASN A 239 -1.94 -39.15 -29.23
N LYS A 240 -1.30 -37.97 -29.18
CA LYS A 240 -1.09 -37.20 -27.94
C LYS A 240 -1.79 -35.84 -28.02
N MET A 241 -2.37 -35.41 -26.89
CA MET A 241 -2.74 -34.02 -26.67
C MET A 241 -1.47 -33.25 -26.31
N MET A 242 -1.24 -32.11 -26.97
CA MET A 242 -0.08 -31.25 -26.71
C MET A 242 -0.47 -29.79 -26.79
N LYS A 243 0.12 -28.94 -25.94
CA LYS A 243 -0.03 -27.49 -26.04
C LYS A 243 0.62 -26.98 -27.32
N ALA A 244 -0.17 -26.31 -28.16
CA ALA A 244 0.27 -25.87 -29.47
C ALA A 244 -0.50 -24.62 -29.92
N ARG A 245 0.01 -23.94 -30.95
CA ARG A 245 -0.66 -22.83 -31.63
C ARG A 245 -0.95 -23.22 -33.06
N GLN A 246 -2.22 -23.16 -33.47
CA GLN A 246 -2.61 -23.45 -34.85
C GLN A 246 -2.52 -22.19 -35.71
N TYR A 247 -1.83 -22.31 -36.85
CA TYR A 247 -1.82 -21.32 -37.92
C TYR A 247 -2.35 -21.94 -39.22
N PRO A 248 -2.77 -21.13 -40.21
CA PRO A 248 -3.19 -21.63 -41.52
C PRO A 248 -2.09 -22.42 -42.26
N TRP A 249 -0.81 -22.12 -41.98
CA TRP A 249 0.36 -22.74 -42.61
C TRP A 249 0.98 -23.89 -41.79
N GLY A 250 0.49 -24.18 -40.58
CA GLY A 250 1.04 -25.25 -39.75
C GLY A 250 0.76 -25.09 -38.25
N THR A 251 1.23 -26.05 -37.46
CA THR A 251 0.96 -26.14 -36.02
C THR A 251 2.26 -26.04 -35.23
N VAL A 252 2.39 -25.03 -34.38
CA VAL A 252 3.60 -24.82 -33.57
C VAL A 252 3.41 -25.44 -32.19
N GLN A 253 4.04 -26.59 -31.98
CA GLN A 253 4.11 -27.28 -30.67
C GLN A 253 4.99 -26.49 -29.68
N VAL A 254 4.49 -26.29 -28.47
CA VAL A 254 5.21 -25.55 -27.41
C VAL A 254 6.26 -26.42 -26.71
N GLU A 255 5.98 -27.71 -26.50
CA GLU A 255 6.92 -28.63 -25.84
C GLU A 255 7.97 -29.24 -26.80
N ASN A 256 8.09 -28.73 -28.02
CA ASN A 256 9.03 -29.22 -29.02
C ASN A 256 10.27 -28.30 -29.07
N GLU A 257 11.41 -28.82 -28.65
CA GLU A 257 12.71 -28.11 -28.65
C GLU A 257 13.16 -27.66 -30.05
N ALA A 258 12.70 -28.33 -31.11
CA ALA A 258 12.97 -27.90 -32.48
C ALA A 258 12.15 -26.66 -32.89
N HIS A 259 11.15 -26.25 -32.10
CA HIS A 259 10.32 -25.07 -32.33
C HIS A 259 10.64 -23.92 -31.38
N CYS A 260 10.83 -24.19 -30.08
CA CYS A 260 11.18 -23.17 -29.10
C CYS A 260 11.93 -23.73 -27.88
N ASP A 261 12.60 -22.86 -27.13
CA ASP A 261 13.37 -23.20 -25.93
C ASP A 261 12.50 -23.30 -24.66
N PHE A 262 11.17 -23.44 -24.78
CA PHE A 262 10.26 -23.49 -23.63
C PHE A 262 10.57 -24.63 -22.65
N VAL A 263 10.92 -25.82 -23.16
CA VAL A 263 11.31 -26.97 -22.33
C VAL A 263 12.54 -26.61 -21.47
N LYS A 264 13.56 -25.99 -22.09
CA LYS A 264 14.78 -25.53 -21.41
C LYS A 264 14.47 -24.50 -20.33
N LEU A 265 13.62 -23.51 -20.60
CA LEU A 265 13.16 -22.55 -19.59
C LEU A 265 12.42 -23.24 -18.42
N ARG A 266 11.58 -24.25 -18.71
CA ARG A 266 10.83 -24.99 -17.69
C ARG A 266 11.76 -25.79 -16.77
N GLU A 267 12.69 -26.55 -17.35
CA GLU A 267 13.68 -27.30 -16.56
C GLU A 267 14.59 -26.36 -15.76
N MET A 268 15.00 -25.25 -16.37
CA MET A 268 15.80 -24.22 -15.74
C MET A 268 15.15 -23.62 -14.48
N LEU A 269 13.87 -23.22 -14.57
CA LEU A 269 13.16 -22.55 -13.47
C LEU A 269 12.68 -23.50 -12.36
N ILE A 270 12.19 -24.69 -12.74
CA ILE A 270 11.45 -25.57 -11.81
C ILE A 270 12.29 -26.77 -11.37
N ARG A 271 13.11 -27.33 -12.25
CA ARG A 271 13.74 -28.65 -12.02
C ARG A 271 15.10 -28.59 -11.35
N VAL A 272 15.91 -27.57 -11.64
CA VAL A 272 17.33 -27.51 -11.20
C VAL A 272 17.63 -26.30 -10.32
N ASN A 273 17.25 -25.08 -10.73
CA ASN A 273 17.81 -23.86 -10.15
C ASN A 273 16.87 -23.08 -9.22
N MET A 274 15.74 -23.64 -8.79
CA MET A 274 14.79 -22.94 -7.90
C MET A 274 15.43 -22.57 -6.56
N GLU A 275 16.28 -23.45 -6.02
CA GLU A 275 17.02 -23.23 -4.78
C GLU A 275 18.14 -22.22 -4.95
N ASP A 276 18.99 -22.35 -5.98
CA ASP A 276 20.06 -21.38 -6.29
C ASP A 276 19.51 -19.96 -6.56
N LEU A 277 18.42 -19.81 -7.32
CA LEU A 277 17.76 -18.52 -7.53
C LEU A 277 17.34 -17.87 -6.19
N ARG A 278 16.83 -18.68 -5.25
CA ARG A 278 16.47 -18.22 -3.91
C ARG A 278 17.69 -17.90 -3.05
N GLU A 279 18.75 -18.70 -3.14
CA GLU A 279 20.01 -18.47 -2.44
C GLU A 279 20.69 -17.19 -2.94
N GLN A 280 20.83 -16.98 -4.26
CA GLN A 280 21.39 -15.76 -4.84
C GLN A 280 20.54 -14.52 -4.50
N THR A 281 19.22 -14.62 -4.49
CA THR A 281 18.36 -13.53 -3.97
C THR A 281 18.66 -13.22 -2.52
N HIS A 282 18.96 -14.21 -1.67
CA HIS A 282 19.29 -13.98 -0.27
C HIS A 282 20.71 -13.44 -0.07
N THR A 283 21.73 -14.13 -0.58
CA THR A 283 23.16 -13.90 -0.30
C THR A 283 23.73 -12.70 -1.03
N ARG A 284 23.19 -12.34 -2.20
CA ARG A 284 23.68 -11.24 -3.04
C ARG A 284 22.71 -10.05 -3.04
N HIS A 285 21.48 -10.24 -3.50
CA HIS A 285 20.56 -9.12 -3.72
C HIS A 285 20.02 -8.54 -2.42
N TYR A 286 19.52 -9.40 -1.52
CA TYR A 286 19.02 -8.98 -0.22
C TYR A 286 20.15 -8.47 0.70
N GLU A 287 21.31 -9.12 0.77
CA GLU A 287 22.44 -8.59 1.58
C GLU A 287 22.96 -7.23 1.04
N LEU A 288 22.98 -7.01 -0.28
CA LEU A 288 23.31 -5.70 -0.83
C LEU A 288 22.31 -4.62 -0.38
N TYR A 289 21.02 -4.92 -0.45
CA TYR A 289 19.96 -4.03 0.04
C TYR A 289 20.08 -3.77 1.56
N ARG A 290 20.25 -4.84 2.33
CA ARG A 290 20.37 -4.85 3.78
C ARG A 290 21.57 -4.03 4.25
N ARG A 291 22.75 -4.18 3.63
CA ARG A 291 23.93 -3.35 3.94
C ARG A 291 23.62 -1.88 3.73
N CYS A 292 23.11 -1.49 2.56
CA CYS A 292 22.75 -0.10 2.28
C CYS A 292 21.72 0.45 3.28
N LYS A 293 20.70 -0.34 3.65
CA LYS A 293 19.69 0.05 4.64
C LYS A 293 20.23 0.17 6.06
N LEU A 294 21.12 -0.73 6.47
CA LEU A 294 21.75 -0.66 7.78
C LEU A 294 22.67 0.57 7.87
N GLU A 295 23.47 0.85 6.84
CA GLU A 295 24.28 2.07 6.73
C GLU A 295 23.42 3.34 6.78
N GLU A 296 22.29 3.38 6.05
CA GLU A 296 21.29 4.47 6.11
C GLU A 296 20.67 4.63 7.51
N MET A 297 20.43 3.53 8.23
CA MET A 297 19.94 3.54 9.62
C MET A 297 21.02 3.88 10.65
N GLY A 298 22.26 4.16 10.23
CA GLY A 298 23.36 4.58 11.08
C GLY A 298 24.28 3.46 11.56
N PHE A 299 24.05 2.21 11.14
CA PHE A 299 24.97 1.09 11.38
C PHE A 299 26.14 1.16 10.39
N LYS A 300 27.11 2.02 10.67
CA LYS A 300 28.39 2.02 9.95
C LYS A 300 29.38 1.11 10.65
N ASP A 301 30.02 0.22 9.90
CA ASP A 301 31.29 -0.38 10.31
C ASP A 301 32.35 0.72 10.35
N THR A 302 32.57 1.28 11.55
CA THR A 302 33.67 2.21 11.84
C THR A 302 34.89 1.47 12.37
N ASP A 303 36.07 2.07 12.16
CA ASP A 303 37.42 1.54 12.39
C ASP A 303 37.64 0.58 13.58
N PRO A 304 38.68 -0.29 13.52
CA PRO A 304 39.04 -1.23 14.60
C PRO A 304 39.22 -0.63 16.02
N ASP A 305 39.44 0.69 16.14
CA ASP A 305 39.55 1.42 17.41
C ASP A 305 38.22 2.02 17.91
N SER A 306 37.13 1.90 17.15
CA SER A 306 35.80 2.34 17.58
C SER A 306 35.17 1.29 18.48
N LYS A 307 34.75 1.70 19.70
CA LYS A 307 34.04 0.83 20.65
C LYS A 307 32.83 0.15 19.95
N PRO A 308 32.54 -1.13 20.24
CA PRO A 308 31.49 -1.86 19.56
C PRO A 308 30.16 -1.12 19.66
N PHE A 309 29.64 -0.71 18.51
CA PHE A 309 28.40 0.05 18.38
C PHE A 309 27.23 -0.77 18.93
N SER A 310 26.67 -0.34 20.06
CA SER A 310 25.64 -1.11 20.75
C SER A 310 24.31 -0.99 20.00
N LEU A 311 23.83 -2.10 19.43
CA LEU A 311 22.47 -2.24 18.90
C LEU A 311 21.41 -1.61 19.82
N GLN A 312 21.59 -1.76 21.13
CA GLN A 312 20.65 -1.25 22.12
C GLN A 312 20.60 0.29 22.16
N GLU A 313 21.74 0.98 21.98
CA GLU A 313 21.77 2.45 21.95
C GLU A 313 21.04 3.01 20.73
N THR A 314 21.06 2.32 19.58
CA THR A 314 20.33 2.74 18.37
C THR A 314 18.82 2.54 18.52
N TYR A 315 18.38 1.44 19.14
CA TYR A 315 16.97 1.24 19.48
C TYR A 315 16.49 2.22 20.56
N GLU A 316 17.32 2.55 21.55
CA GLU A 316 17.01 3.57 22.56
C GLU A 316 16.97 4.98 21.94
N ALA A 317 17.85 5.30 20.99
CA ALA A 317 17.82 6.55 20.23
C ALA A 317 16.54 6.70 19.39
N LYS A 318 16.19 5.69 18.55
CA LYS A 318 14.92 5.73 17.78
C LYS A 318 13.68 5.73 18.68
N ARG A 319 13.72 5.06 19.84
CA ARG A 319 12.64 5.10 20.83
C ARG A 319 12.50 6.49 21.46
N ASN A 320 13.61 7.15 21.77
CA ASN A 320 13.63 8.52 22.31
C ASN A 320 13.18 9.54 21.25
N GLU A 321 13.56 9.35 19.98
CA GLU A 321 13.07 10.16 18.86
C GLU A 321 11.56 10.02 18.67
N PHE A 322 11.03 8.78 18.68
CA PHE A 322 9.60 8.53 18.61
C PHE A 322 8.83 9.09 19.81
N LEU A 323 9.38 8.97 21.03
CA LEU A 323 8.82 9.61 22.22
C LEU A 323 8.82 11.14 22.09
N GLY A 324 9.89 11.73 21.55
CA GLY A 324 10.00 13.16 21.28
C GLY A 324 9.01 13.65 20.21
N GLU A 325 8.77 12.87 19.15
CA GLU A 325 7.69 13.15 18.19
C GLU A 325 6.31 13.08 18.83
N LEU A 326 6.07 12.08 19.69
CA LEU A 326 4.79 11.91 20.38
C LEU A 326 4.54 13.10 21.32
N GLN A 327 5.55 13.52 22.07
CA GLN A 327 5.51 14.72 22.91
C GLN A 327 5.28 15.99 22.09
N LYS A 328 5.97 16.19 20.95
CA LYS A 328 5.71 17.34 20.08
C LYS A 328 4.27 17.35 19.52
N LYS A 329 3.71 16.18 19.17
CA LYS A 329 2.31 16.04 18.72
C LYS A 329 1.33 16.32 19.87
N GLU A 330 1.63 15.86 21.09
CA GLU A 330 0.85 16.16 22.30
C GLU A 330 0.89 17.65 22.65
N GLU A 331 2.07 18.27 22.65
CA GLU A 331 2.26 19.70 22.86
C GLU A 331 1.56 20.54 21.79
N ALA A 332 1.61 20.15 20.52
CA ALA A 332 0.87 20.82 19.45
C ALA A 332 -0.65 20.72 19.66
N MET A 333 -1.18 19.55 20.02
CA MET A 333 -2.60 19.41 20.38
C MET A 333 -2.97 20.23 21.62
N ARG A 334 -2.10 20.27 22.63
CA ARG A 334 -2.30 21.06 23.85
C ARG A 334 -2.26 22.56 23.57
N GLN A 335 -1.39 23.03 22.69
CA GLN A 335 -1.35 24.43 22.23
C GLN A 335 -2.61 24.78 21.43
N MET A 336 -3.06 23.93 20.50
CA MET A 336 -4.34 24.12 19.81
C MET A 336 -5.52 24.16 20.79
N PHE A 337 -5.52 23.30 21.81
CA PHE A 337 -6.56 23.30 22.84
C PHE A 337 -6.55 24.61 23.65
N VAL A 338 -5.39 25.04 24.16
CA VAL A 338 -5.25 26.31 24.89
C VAL A 338 -5.67 27.50 24.02
N GLN A 339 -5.32 27.50 22.73
CA GLN A 339 -5.74 28.56 21.82
C GLN A 339 -7.25 28.58 21.60
N ARG A 340 -7.90 27.42 21.34
CA ARG A 340 -9.37 27.33 21.25
C ARG A 340 -10.07 27.74 22.56
N VAL A 341 -9.51 27.39 23.71
CA VAL A 341 -10.05 27.83 25.02
C VAL A 341 -9.96 29.35 25.14
N LYS A 342 -8.82 29.95 24.79
CA LYS A 342 -8.63 31.40 24.83
C LYS A 342 -9.55 32.15 23.85
N GLU A 343 -9.76 31.61 22.65
CA GLU A 343 -10.72 32.13 21.67
C GLU A 343 -12.16 32.05 22.21
N LYS A 344 -12.56 30.91 22.80
CA LYS A 344 -13.89 30.75 23.40
C LYS A 344 -14.10 31.59 24.67
N GLU A 345 -13.07 31.81 25.47
CA GLU A 345 -13.10 32.71 26.62
C GLU A 345 -13.25 34.18 26.18
N ALA A 346 -12.60 34.57 25.08
CA ALA A 346 -12.77 35.90 24.49
C ALA A 346 -14.19 36.10 23.93
N GLU A 347 -14.72 35.14 23.16
CA GLU A 347 -16.12 35.16 22.69
C GLU A 347 -17.11 35.26 23.86
N LEU A 348 -16.92 34.46 24.92
CA LEU A 348 -17.77 34.48 26.11
C LEU A 348 -17.75 35.87 26.78
N LYS A 349 -16.56 36.47 26.90
CA LYS A 349 -16.37 37.78 27.51
C LYS A 349 -16.99 38.92 26.71
N GLU A 350 -16.98 38.85 25.38
CA GLU A 350 -17.71 39.79 24.52
C GLU A 350 -19.22 39.60 24.67
N ALA A 351 -19.72 38.36 24.71
CA ALA A 351 -21.13 38.05 24.93
C ALA A 351 -21.63 38.52 26.31
N GLU A 352 -20.84 38.34 27.37
CA GLU A 352 -21.12 38.88 28.71
C GLU A 352 -21.19 40.41 28.71
N LYS A 353 -20.24 41.07 28.03
CA LYS A 353 -20.24 42.53 27.89
C LYS A 353 -21.49 43.03 27.14
N GLU A 354 -21.84 42.41 26.02
CA GLU A 354 -23.08 42.73 25.30
C GLU A 354 -24.32 42.53 26.18
N LEU A 355 -24.37 41.44 26.95
CA LEU A 355 -25.49 41.16 27.85
C LEU A 355 -25.60 42.21 28.96
N HIS A 356 -24.47 42.66 29.50
CA HIS A 356 -24.41 43.75 30.48
C HIS A 356 -24.90 45.08 29.89
N GLU A 357 -24.44 45.45 28.69
CA GLU A 357 -24.93 46.66 28.01
C GLU A 357 -26.41 46.58 27.61
N LYS A 358 -26.93 45.38 27.30
CA LYS A 358 -28.37 45.15 27.06
C LYS A 358 -29.16 45.31 28.36
N PHE A 359 -28.65 44.77 29.47
CA PHE A 359 -29.24 44.92 30.80
C PHE A 359 -29.30 46.38 31.26
N ASP A 360 -28.22 47.15 31.12
CA ASP A 360 -28.21 48.57 31.47
C ASP A 360 -29.14 49.41 30.59
N ARG A 361 -29.24 49.11 29.29
CA ARG A 361 -30.22 49.72 28.38
C ARG A 361 -31.66 49.45 28.83
N LEU A 362 -31.99 48.20 29.16
CA LEU A 362 -33.30 47.81 29.70
C LEU A 362 -33.60 48.48 31.05
N LYS A 363 -32.63 48.51 31.96
CA LYS A 363 -32.73 49.16 33.27
C LYS A 363 -33.01 50.67 33.15
N LYS A 364 -32.36 51.35 32.19
CA LYS A 364 -32.60 52.76 31.91
C LYS A 364 -33.99 53.00 31.31
N LEU A 365 -34.41 52.17 30.35
CA LEU A 365 -35.77 52.22 29.80
C LEU A 365 -36.84 52.03 30.89
N HIS A 366 -36.69 51.04 31.76
CA HIS A 366 -37.59 50.84 32.90
C HIS A 366 -37.58 52.02 33.89
N GLN A 367 -36.46 52.69 34.11
CA GLN A 367 -36.41 53.92 34.92
C GLN A 367 -37.16 55.08 34.26
N ASP A 368 -36.97 55.29 32.95
CA ASP A 368 -37.65 56.34 32.19
C ASP A 368 -39.17 56.08 32.07
N GLU A 369 -39.58 54.82 31.89
CA GLU A 369 -40.99 54.42 31.92
C GLU A 369 -41.62 54.57 33.31
N LYS A 370 -40.92 54.13 34.37
CA LYS A 370 -41.38 54.33 35.75
C LYS A 370 -41.57 55.82 36.04
N LYS A 371 -40.63 56.68 35.63
CA LYS A 371 -40.75 58.13 35.79
C LYS A 371 -41.94 58.70 35.02
N LYS A 372 -42.15 58.30 33.75
CA LYS A 372 -43.35 58.69 32.97
C LYS A 372 -44.65 58.24 33.62
N LEU A 373 -44.68 57.08 34.28
CA LEU A 373 -45.84 56.59 35.02
C LEU A 373 -46.05 57.38 36.33
N GLU A 374 -44.99 57.75 37.04
CA GLU A 374 -45.06 58.63 38.22
C GLU A 374 -45.53 60.04 37.86
N ASP A 375 -45.02 60.62 36.77
CA ASP A 375 -45.45 61.93 36.25
C ASP A 375 -46.94 61.91 35.83
N LYS A 376 -47.38 60.86 35.11
CA LYS A 376 -48.81 60.66 34.77
C LYS A 376 -49.69 60.42 35.99
N LYS A 377 -49.20 59.68 36.99
CA LYS A 377 -49.92 59.49 38.25
C LYS A 377 -50.10 60.83 38.95
N LYS A 378 -49.04 61.64 39.02
CA LYS A 378 -49.08 62.97 39.63
C LYS A 378 -50.05 63.90 38.91
N SER A 379 -50.05 63.94 37.57
CA SER A 379 -51.02 64.76 36.83
C SER A 379 -52.46 64.30 37.06
N LEU A 380 -52.72 62.99 37.15
CA LEU A 380 -54.03 62.44 37.50
C LEU A 380 -54.42 62.77 38.95
N ASP A 381 -53.50 62.70 39.91
CA ASP A 381 -53.74 63.10 41.31
C ASP A 381 -54.02 64.61 41.41
N ASP A 382 -53.32 65.44 40.64
CA ASP A 382 -53.55 66.89 40.54
C ASP A 382 -54.90 67.22 39.87
N GLU A 383 -55.28 66.52 38.79
CA GLU A 383 -56.62 66.62 38.19
C GLU A 383 -57.74 66.18 39.14
N VAL A 384 -57.54 65.07 39.88
CA VAL A 384 -58.48 64.59 40.91
C VAL A 384 -58.58 65.60 42.06
N ASN A 385 -57.49 66.24 42.46
CA ASN A 385 -57.51 67.28 43.50
C ASN A 385 -58.17 68.57 43.00
N ALA A 386 -57.93 68.99 41.77
CA ALA A 386 -58.62 70.12 41.15
C ALA A 386 -60.13 69.82 40.97
N PHE A 387 -60.49 68.59 40.61
CA PHE A 387 -61.89 68.15 40.55
C PHE A 387 -62.54 68.15 41.95
N LYS A 388 -61.84 67.66 42.98
CA LYS A 388 -62.30 67.75 44.39
C LYS A 388 -62.48 69.20 44.82
N GLN A 389 -61.54 70.10 44.54
CA GLN A 389 -61.64 71.52 44.86
C GLN A 389 -62.80 72.21 44.14
N ARG A 390 -63.00 71.92 42.84
CA ARG A 390 -64.17 72.40 42.09
C ARG A 390 -65.47 71.86 42.66
N LYS A 391 -65.49 70.59 43.11
CA LYS A 391 -66.64 69.99 43.79
C LYS A 391 -66.93 70.68 45.12
N THR A 392 -65.94 70.86 46.01
CA THR A 392 -66.16 71.59 47.27
C THR A 392 -66.51 73.05 47.06
N ALA A 393 -65.94 73.73 46.05
CA ALA A 393 -66.31 75.09 45.71
C ALA A 393 -67.74 75.19 45.15
N ALA A 394 -68.18 74.21 44.34
CA ALA A 394 -69.56 74.10 43.88
C ALA A 394 -70.52 73.80 45.04
N GLU A 395 -70.17 72.89 45.95
CA GLU A 395 -70.95 72.60 47.17
C GLU A 395 -71.03 73.83 48.09
N LEU A 396 -69.93 74.59 48.25
CA LEU A 396 -69.90 75.85 48.98
C LEU A 396 -70.76 76.93 48.32
N LEU A 397 -70.66 77.11 47.00
CA LEU A 397 -71.52 78.03 46.25
C LEU A 397 -72.99 77.62 46.32
N GLN A 398 -73.30 76.33 46.32
CA GLN A 398 -74.66 75.82 46.49
C GLN A 398 -75.18 76.09 47.91
N SER A 399 -74.34 75.98 48.94
CA SER A 399 -74.67 76.34 50.32
C SER A 399 -74.82 77.86 50.55
N GLN A 400 -73.98 78.70 49.92
CA GLN A 400 -74.10 80.16 49.99
C GLN A 400 -75.28 80.70 49.17
N ALA A 401 -75.56 80.13 48.00
CA ALA A 401 -76.78 80.43 47.23
C ALA A 401 -78.06 80.03 47.97
N GLN A 402 -77.99 79.06 48.89
CA GLN A 402 -79.09 78.71 49.80
C GLN A 402 -79.19 79.60 51.04
N GLN A 403 -78.20 80.46 51.34
CA GLN A 403 -78.22 81.37 52.50
C GLN A 403 -78.32 82.87 52.14
N ALA A 404 -78.11 83.27 50.88
CA ALA A 404 -78.14 84.67 50.44
C ALA A 404 -79.10 84.91 49.25
N GLY A 405 -80.38 84.49 49.38
CA GLY A 405 -81.34 84.56 48.27
C GLY A 405 -82.84 84.49 48.65
N GLY A 406 -83.23 84.94 49.84
CA GLY A 406 -84.59 84.81 50.38
C GLY A 406 -85.55 86.01 50.15
N SER A 407 -85.78 86.42 48.88
CA SER A 407 -86.82 87.38 48.42
C SER A 407 -86.60 87.64 46.90
N GLN A 408 -87.52 87.59 45.92
CA GLN A 408 -88.96 87.32 45.75
C GLN A 408 -89.18 86.89 44.25
N THR A 409 -90.22 86.23 43.73
CA THR A 409 -91.46 85.61 44.25
C THR A 409 -92.12 84.73 43.16
N LEU A 410 -92.95 83.75 43.58
CA LEU A 410 -94.17 83.24 42.92
C LEU A 410 -94.15 82.44 41.58
N LYS A 411 -94.85 81.28 41.67
CA LYS A 411 -95.81 80.66 40.72
C LYS A 411 -95.34 79.70 39.62
N ARG A 412 -95.91 78.48 39.75
CA ARG A 412 -96.42 77.56 38.69
C ARG A 412 -95.36 76.94 37.78
N ASP A 413 -95.57 75.75 37.20
CA ASP A 413 -96.52 74.65 37.42
C ASP A 413 -95.91 73.47 36.65
N LYS A 414 -96.09 72.21 37.11
CA LYS A 414 -96.17 70.99 36.25
C LYS A 414 -94.97 70.69 35.28
N GLU A 415 -94.77 69.50 34.74
CA GLU A 415 -95.31 68.16 34.96
C GLU A 415 -94.24 67.15 34.50
N ARG A 416 -94.32 65.92 35.03
CA ARG A 416 -93.96 64.64 34.42
C ARG A 416 -93.38 64.68 32.98
N LYS A 417 -92.27 63.96 32.76
CA LYS A 417 -92.34 62.56 32.32
C LYS A 417 -91.04 61.81 32.57
#